data_AF-A0A6V7UWQ9-F1
#
_entry.id   AF-A0A6V7UWQ9-F1
#
_cell.length_a   1.000
_cell.length_b   1.000
_cell.length_c   1.000
_cell.angle_alpha   90.00
_cell.angle_beta   90.00
_cell.angle_gamma   90.00
#
_symmetry.space_group_name_H-M   'P 1'
#
loop_
_entity.id
_entity.type
_entity.pdbx_description
1 polymer ?
#
loop_
_entity_poly.entity_id
_entity_poly.type
_entity_poly.pdbx_seq_one_letter_code
_entity_poly.pdbx_strand_id
1 'polypeptide(L)'
;MAIFILFISIFFLSSINLIYSSTSTKFAVSFSSLNHKPHCVDLICQTNNLGKLDIFDDELTLLDSKTGHLIDKCSKCDDCTFSGYSTCMQPSHFDARKGQLITEEGTCNCLHNGPIISNNGAKNFSSIEGSIENTQKCKVLNSQNGGRHDEIIEPKLEKNEAFYRLCYSSSLRELPVPKVTNEVVEGSSIPSVLVDIEQFWNDKYWQKLKLYDLHLFYEFLVTQKDFCEHGEISVPRTEALIWLSKKKKADFLALKGNTMLCKSRLKIEMDDVYDKATMQLYNYDELDVGLPQEVQFERNVFAGAKSVTFYYEVIVIRENQLETGAGKPKFEQHRSLVKSAELDFELNPDAGMIEFLAKIKKENEKIEKKQSLEGNQKIQSNKSERNECPKIYFSIVLMTTLQYLLISNKLFY
;
A
#
# COMPACT_ATOMS: atom_id res chain seq x y z
N MET A 1 39.43 28.20 -47.57
CA MET A 1 38.32 27.23 -47.38
C MET A 1 38.67 26.22 -46.28
N ALA A 2 39.10 26.70 -45.09
CA ALA A 2 39.48 25.85 -43.95
C ALA A 2 39.06 26.45 -42.59
N ILE A 3 38.37 27.59 -42.60
CA ILE A 3 37.94 28.32 -41.38
C ILE A 3 36.44 28.12 -41.09
N PHE A 4 35.68 27.55 -42.04
CA PHE A 4 34.24 27.33 -41.90
C PHE A 4 33.84 26.01 -41.21
N ILE A 5 34.79 25.08 -41.01
CA ILE A 5 34.50 23.77 -40.40
C ILE A 5 34.70 23.79 -38.86
N LEU A 6 35.37 24.81 -38.33
CA LEU A 6 35.65 24.94 -36.90
C LEU A 6 34.54 25.64 -36.10
N PHE A 7 33.58 26.30 -36.78
CA PHE A 7 32.44 26.95 -36.11
C PHE A 7 31.21 26.04 -35.95
N ILE A 8 31.12 24.95 -36.72
CA ILE A 8 30.01 23.97 -36.60
C ILE A 8 30.26 22.97 -35.46
N SER A 9 31.51 22.80 -35.04
CA SER A 9 31.88 21.88 -33.94
C SER A 9 31.76 22.51 -32.54
N ILE A 10 31.68 23.84 -32.42
CA ILE A 10 31.51 24.53 -31.13
C ILE A 10 30.03 24.76 -30.77
N PHE A 11 29.13 24.77 -31.76
CA PHE A 11 27.69 24.94 -31.50
C PHE A 11 26.95 23.65 -31.08
N PHE A 12 27.56 22.47 -31.22
CA PHE A 12 26.96 21.20 -30.77
C PHE A 12 27.35 20.75 -29.35
N LEU A 13 28.19 21.53 -28.66
CA LEU A 13 28.66 21.20 -27.30
C LEU A 13 28.05 22.06 -26.19
N SER A 14 27.14 23.00 -26.49
CA SER A 14 26.55 23.91 -25.47
C SER A 14 25.08 23.65 -25.10
N SER A 15 24.44 22.61 -25.65
CA SER A 15 23.01 22.31 -25.41
C SER A 15 22.74 21.00 -24.65
N ILE A 16 23.75 20.41 -23.99
CA ILE A 16 23.55 19.28 -23.05
C ILE A 16 24.08 19.69 -21.66
N ASN A 17 23.55 20.78 -21.12
CA ASN A 17 23.43 20.94 -19.67
C ASN A 17 21.95 20.73 -19.34
N LEU A 18 21.52 19.49 -19.49
CA LEU A 18 20.24 19.03 -18.98
C LEU A 18 20.45 18.86 -17.48
N ILE A 19 19.94 19.84 -16.74
CA ILE A 19 19.80 19.85 -15.29
C ILE A 19 19.13 18.53 -14.91
N TYR A 20 19.93 17.56 -14.44
CA TYR A 20 19.47 16.39 -13.72
C TYR A 20 19.10 16.84 -12.31
N SER A 21 18.01 17.60 -12.21
CA SER A 21 17.25 17.68 -10.97
C SER A 21 16.44 16.39 -10.92
N SER A 22 16.92 15.43 -10.12
CA SER A 22 16.16 14.26 -9.70
C SER A 22 15.03 14.71 -8.77
N THR A 23 14.07 15.46 -9.30
CA THR A 23 12.72 15.47 -8.74
C THR A 23 12.16 14.09 -9.07
N SER A 24 11.99 13.28 -8.03
CA SER A 24 11.20 12.06 -8.10
C SER A 24 9.87 12.42 -8.75
N THR A 25 9.72 12.05 -10.01
CA THR A 25 8.41 11.93 -10.62
C THR A 25 7.69 10.89 -9.79
N LYS A 26 6.82 11.36 -8.89
CA LYS A 26 5.71 10.59 -8.36
C LYS A 26 4.96 10.09 -9.60
N PHE A 27 5.34 8.91 -10.08
CA PHE A 27 4.47 8.11 -10.90
C PHE A 27 3.36 7.67 -9.96
N ALA A 28 2.37 8.55 -9.78
CA ALA A 28 1.03 8.10 -9.50
C ALA A 28 0.73 7.13 -10.65
N VAL A 29 0.70 5.84 -10.33
CA VAL A 29 0.06 4.88 -11.21
C VAL A 29 -1.41 5.25 -11.12
N SER A 30 -1.79 6.26 -11.91
CA SER A 30 -3.16 6.51 -12.25
C SER A 30 -3.69 5.15 -12.69
N PHE A 31 -4.51 4.55 -11.85
CA PHE A 31 -5.54 3.68 -12.37
C PHE A 31 -6.15 4.49 -13.50
N SER A 32 -5.95 4.00 -14.71
CA SER A 32 -6.63 4.54 -15.88
C SER A 32 -8.10 4.25 -15.60
N SER A 33 -8.74 5.17 -14.87
CA SER A 33 -10.18 5.24 -14.68
C SER A 33 -10.72 5.43 -16.08
N LEU A 34 -11.01 4.29 -16.69
CA LEU A 34 -11.35 4.14 -18.08
C LEU A 34 -12.79 4.64 -18.25
N ASN A 35 -13.02 5.95 -18.14
CA ASN A 35 -14.33 6.60 -18.28
C ASN A 35 -15.50 5.82 -17.66
N HIS A 36 -15.29 5.19 -16.49
CA HIS A 36 -16.37 4.48 -15.83
C HIS A 36 -17.22 5.55 -15.14
N LYS A 37 -18.30 5.95 -15.83
CA LYS A 37 -19.34 6.77 -15.22
C LYS A 37 -19.78 6.04 -13.94
N PRO A 38 -19.77 6.72 -12.78
CA PRO A 38 -20.18 6.10 -11.54
C PRO A 38 -21.59 5.54 -11.69
N HIS A 39 -21.81 4.33 -11.18
CA HIS A 39 -23.12 3.71 -11.19
C HIS A 39 -23.95 4.35 -10.10
N CYS A 40 -24.93 5.15 -10.47
CA CYS A 40 -25.80 5.86 -9.53
C CYS A 40 -27.19 5.24 -9.47
N VAL A 41 -27.75 5.15 -8.27
CA VAL A 41 -29.12 4.75 -7.99
C VAL A 41 -29.78 5.79 -7.11
N ASP A 42 -31.05 6.09 -7.38
CA ASP A 42 -31.84 6.96 -6.53
C ASP A 42 -32.51 6.12 -5.43
N LEU A 43 -32.44 6.62 -4.20
CA LEU A 43 -32.88 5.97 -2.98
C LEU A 43 -33.90 6.84 -2.26
N ILE A 44 -34.79 6.20 -1.52
CA ILE A 44 -35.60 6.82 -0.47
C ILE A 44 -35.05 6.31 0.86
N CYS A 45 -34.58 7.20 1.71
CA CYS A 45 -34.01 6.84 3.00
C CYS A 45 -34.79 7.49 4.15
N GLN A 46 -34.92 6.75 5.26
CA GLN A 46 -35.46 7.31 6.50
C GLN A 46 -34.49 8.35 7.05
N THR A 47 -34.99 9.50 7.49
CA THR A 47 -34.23 10.59 8.11
C THR A 47 -34.58 10.72 9.59
N ASN A 48 -33.70 11.37 10.35
CA ASN A 48 -34.01 11.76 11.71
C ASN A 48 -35.06 12.90 11.76
N ASN A 49 -35.44 13.34 12.96
CA ASN A 49 -36.42 14.42 13.17
C ASN A 49 -35.96 15.79 12.61
N LEU A 50 -34.66 15.93 12.28
CA LEU A 50 -34.08 17.12 11.66
C LEU A 50 -34.07 17.02 10.12
N GLY A 51 -34.62 15.95 9.54
CA GLY A 51 -34.60 15.72 8.10
C GLY A 51 -33.23 15.34 7.56
N LYS A 52 -32.28 14.97 8.43
CA LYS A 52 -30.92 14.56 8.05
C LYS A 52 -30.74 13.05 8.17
N LEU A 53 -29.82 12.51 7.38
CA LEU A 53 -29.33 11.16 7.55
C LEU A 53 -28.28 11.16 8.68
N ASP A 54 -28.34 10.19 9.59
CA ASP A 54 -27.41 10.13 10.74
C ASP A 54 -26.01 9.66 10.31
N ILE A 55 -25.87 9.16 9.08
CA ILE A 55 -24.59 8.74 8.46
C ILE A 55 -23.69 9.95 8.10
N PHE A 56 -24.17 11.20 8.29
CA PHE A 56 -23.46 12.41 7.85
C PHE A 56 -22.60 13.10 8.91
N ASP A 57 -22.46 12.54 10.10
CA ASP A 57 -21.75 13.20 11.21
C ASP A 57 -20.25 12.87 11.31
N ASP A 58 -19.72 12.04 10.42
CA ASP A 58 -18.28 11.76 10.40
C ASP A 58 -17.51 12.84 9.64
N GLU A 59 -16.64 13.58 10.34
CA GLU A 59 -15.59 14.40 9.72
C GLU A 59 -14.70 13.53 8.83
N LEU A 60 -14.91 13.61 7.53
CA LEU A 60 -14.13 12.90 6.53
C LEU A 60 -13.14 13.88 5.90
N THR A 61 -11.86 13.57 6.04
CA THR A 61 -10.79 14.27 5.35
C THR A 61 -10.68 13.74 3.92
N LEU A 62 -11.06 14.55 2.94
CA LEU A 62 -10.93 14.23 1.52
C LEU A 62 -9.62 14.77 0.96
N LEU A 63 -9.10 14.16 -0.11
CA LEU A 63 -7.96 14.68 -0.84
C LEU A 63 -8.45 15.40 -2.10
N ASP A 64 -8.09 16.67 -2.24
CA ASP A 64 -8.32 17.43 -3.47
C ASP A 64 -7.54 16.79 -4.62
N SER A 65 -8.27 16.45 -5.68
CA SER A 65 -7.73 15.83 -6.88
C SER A 65 -6.66 16.64 -7.61
N LYS A 66 -6.70 17.95 -7.49
CA LYS A 66 -5.80 18.85 -8.20
C LYS A 66 -4.59 19.23 -7.36
N THR A 67 -4.78 19.38 -6.07
CA THR A 67 -3.77 19.96 -5.18
C THR A 67 -3.16 18.95 -4.22
N GLY A 68 -3.84 17.83 -3.97
CA GLY A 68 -3.49 16.87 -2.93
C GLY A 68 -3.71 17.40 -1.51
N HIS A 69 -4.32 18.58 -1.35
CA HIS A 69 -4.65 19.13 -0.05
C HIS A 69 -5.91 18.48 0.54
N LEU A 70 -6.01 18.52 1.86
CA LEU A 70 -7.18 18.05 2.55
C LEU A 70 -8.34 19.03 2.36
N ILE A 71 -9.51 18.53 1.96
CA ILE A 71 -10.77 19.30 1.90
C ILE A 71 -11.80 18.65 2.81
N ASP A 72 -12.61 19.48 3.47
CA ASP A 72 -13.56 19.02 4.48
C ASP A 72 -14.88 18.52 3.89
N LYS A 73 -15.17 18.89 2.64
CA LYS A 73 -16.44 18.59 1.97
C LYS A 73 -16.23 18.31 0.50
N CYS A 74 -16.94 17.31 -0.01
CA CYS A 74 -16.97 17.07 -1.44
C CYS A 74 -17.97 18.03 -2.11
N SER A 75 -17.65 18.42 -3.34
CA SER A 75 -18.54 19.23 -4.19
C SER A 75 -19.33 18.36 -5.16
N LYS A 76 -18.72 17.25 -5.58
CA LYS A 76 -19.25 16.26 -6.52
C LYS A 76 -18.86 14.86 -6.06
N CYS A 77 -19.62 13.86 -6.52
CA CYS A 77 -19.29 12.47 -6.22
C CYS A 77 -17.92 12.02 -6.75
N ASP A 78 -17.42 12.64 -7.81
CA ASP A 78 -16.08 12.36 -8.33
C ASP A 78 -14.98 12.72 -7.31
N ASP A 79 -15.22 13.69 -6.41
CA ASP A 79 -14.26 14.05 -5.37
C ASP A 79 -14.11 12.91 -4.34
N CYS A 80 -15.21 12.20 -4.04
CA CYS A 80 -15.19 11.04 -3.17
C CYS A 80 -14.36 9.90 -3.78
N THR A 81 -14.60 9.61 -5.06
CA THR A 81 -13.94 8.49 -5.74
C THR A 81 -12.46 8.76 -5.90
N PHE A 82 -12.08 10.00 -6.21
CA PHE A 82 -10.67 10.40 -6.26
C PHE A 82 -9.99 10.29 -4.89
N SER A 83 -10.71 10.60 -3.81
CA SER A 83 -10.22 10.44 -2.44
C SER A 83 -10.18 8.98 -1.97
N GLY A 84 -10.58 8.03 -2.82
CA GLY A 84 -10.59 6.60 -2.51
C GLY A 84 -11.86 6.11 -1.80
N TYR A 85 -12.91 6.93 -1.66
CA TYR A 85 -14.19 6.47 -1.14
C TYR A 85 -14.98 5.79 -2.24
N SER A 86 -15.55 4.62 -1.94
CA SER A 86 -16.25 3.83 -2.94
C SER A 86 -17.69 4.28 -3.14
N THR A 87 -18.26 4.95 -2.16
CA THR A 87 -19.65 5.40 -2.18
C THR A 87 -19.71 6.91 -2.02
N CYS A 88 -20.56 7.55 -2.81
CA CYS A 88 -20.95 8.94 -2.63
C CYS A 88 -22.46 9.01 -2.50
N MET A 89 -22.94 9.81 -1.54
CA MET A 89 -24.37 10.04 -1.36
C MET A 89 -24.68 11.54 -1.40
N GLN A 90 -25.66 11.91 -2.22
CA GLN A 90 -26.10 13.29 -2.43
C GLN A 90 -27.59 13.42 -2.09
N PRO A 91 -28.00 14.44 -1.33
CA PRO A 91 -29.40 14.80 -1.22
C PRO A 91 -29.99 15.08 -2.60
N SER A 92 -31.21 14.61 -2.83
CA SER A 92 -31.96 14.93 -4.04
C SER A 92 -33.38 15.36 -3.71
N HIS A 93 -33.98 16.11 -4.63
CA HIS A 93 -35.38 16.52 -4.55
C HIS A 93 -36.07 16.29 -5.90
N PHE A 94 -37.38 16.06 -5.86
CA PHE A 94 -38.17 15.87 -7.07
C PHE A 94 -38.56 17.23 -7.66
N ASP A 95 -38.16 17.48 -8.92
CA ASP A 95 -38.60 18.65 -9.67
C ASP A 95 -39.81 18.28 -10.52
N ALA A 96 -41.00 18.67 -10.04
CA ALA A 96 -42.27 18.40 -10.72
C ALA A 96 -42.34 19.01 -12.13
N ARG A 97 -41.60 20.08 -12.44
CA ARG A 97 -41.59 20.70 -13.78
C ARG A 97 -40.83 19.86 -14.79
N LYS A 98 -39.77 19.19 -14.33
CA LYS A 98 -38.94 18.31 -15.16
C LYS A 98 -39.34 16.85 -15.06
N GLY A 99 -40.18 16.49 -14.08
CA GLY A 99 -40.56 15.13 -13.79
C GLY A 99 -39.36 14.26 -13.42
N GLN A 100 -38.36 14.79 -12.73
CA GLN A 100 -37.14 14.04 -12.41
C GLN A 100 -36.53 14.46 -11.07
N LEU A 101 -35.75 13.55 -10.48
CA LEU A 101 -34.93 13.87 -9.31
C LEU A 101 -33.72 14.70 -9.73
N ILE A 102 -33.51 15.81 -9.00
CA ILE A 102 -32.36 16.69 -9.15
C ILE A 102 -31.52 16.57 -7.88
N THR A 103 -30.23 16.33 -8.07
CA THR A 103 -29.24 16.37 -6.98
C THR A 103 -28.91 17.80 -6.61
N GLU A 104 -28.81 18.07 -5.32
CA GLU A 104 -28.32 19.35 -4.83
C GLU A 104 -26.80 19.44 -5.07
N GLU A 105 -26.38 20.42 -5.87
CA GLU A 105 -24.95 20.65 -6.11
C GLU A 105 -24.27 21.17 -4.84
N GLY A 106 -23.04 20.74 -4.57
CA GLY A 106 -22.26 21.20 -3.43
C GLY A 106 -22.57 20.52 -2.10
N THR A 107 -23.47 19.53 -2.08
CA THR A 107 -23.71 18.68 -0.91
C THR A 107 -23.54 17.21 -1.28
N CYS A 108 -22.42 16.62 -0.90
CA CYS A 108 -22.24 15.17 -0.97
C CYS A 108 -21.53 14.66 0.28
N ASN A 109 -21.63 13.36 0.48
CA ASN A 109 -20.98 12.67 1.58
C ASN A 109 -20.29 11.41 1.04
N CYS A 110 -19.03 11.24 1.40
CA CYS A 110 -18.19 10.15 0.92
C CYS A 110 -18.17 9.02 1.94
N LEU A 111 -18.44 7.80 1.52
CA LEU A 111 -18.60 6.66 2.41
C LEU A 111 -17.79 5.47 1.87
N HIS A 112 -17.25 4.65 2.77
CA HIS A 112 -16.65 3.38 2.39
C HIS A 112 -17.71 2.31 2.10
N ASN A 113 -18.86 2.39 2.77
CA ASN A 113 -19.93 1.42 2.69
C ASN A 113 -21.25 2.14 2.41
N GLY A 114 -22.10 1.55 1.56
CA GLY A 114 -23.44 2.04 1.33
C GLY A 114 -24.38 1.83 2.53
N PRO A 115 -25.53 2.51 2.56
CA PRO A 115 -26.56 2.26 3.55
C PRO A 115 -27.14 0.84 3.42
N ILE A 116 -27.80 0.35 4.48
CA ILE A 116 -28.50 -0.92 4.41
C ILE A 116 -29.78 -0.74 3.59
N ILE A 117 -29.90 -1.52 2.52
CA ILE A 117 -31.00 -1.40 1.56
C ILE A 117 -32.00 -2.54 1.78
N SER A 118 -33.27 -2.17 1.99
CA SER A 118 -34.36 -3.12 2.03
C SER A 118 -34.94 -3.34 0.63
N ASN A 119 -34.76 -4.54 0.09
CA ASN A 119 -35.40 -4.95 -1.18
C ASN A 119 -36.88 -5.32 -0.92
N ASN A 120 -37.70 -4.33 -0.56
CA ASN A 120 -39.11 -4.57 -0.26
C ASN A 120 -39.96 -4.72 -1.52
N GLY A 121 -39.91 -5.92 -2.09
CA GLY A 121 -41.09 -6.64 -2.60
C GLY A 121 -41.49 -7.83 -1.71
N ALA A 122 -40.74 -8.13 -0.65
CA ALA A 122 -41.03 -9.22 0.27
C ALA A 122 -41.82 -8.69 1.48
N LYS A 123 -43.09 -9.08 1.59
CA LYS A 123 -44.08 -8.55 2.55
C LYS A 123 -43.82 -8.83 4.05
N ASN A 124 -42.72 -9.45 4.46
CA ASN A 124 -42.54 -9.88 5.85
C ASN A 124 -41.13 -9.53 6.38
N PHE A 125 -40.98 -8.36 7.02
CA PHE A 125 -39.88 -8.11 7.95
C PHE A 125 -40.43 -8.19 9.38
N SER A 126 -40.63 -9.39 9.88
CA SER A 126 -40.77 -9.65 11.32
C SER A 126 -39.38 -9.99 11.87
N SER A 127 -38.93 -9.20 12.83
CA SER A 127 -37.82 -9.46 13.77
C SER A 127 -36.46 -9.83 13.16
N ILE A 128 -35.70 -8.82 12.73
CA ILE A 128 -34.24 -8.84 12.95
C ILE A 128 -34.00 -7.91 14.15
N GLU A 129 -34.37 -8.40 15.33
CA GLU A 129 -33.95 -7.82 16.62
C GLU A 129 -32.60 -8.46 16.95
N GLY A 130 -31.52 -7.70 16.88
CA GLY A 130 -30.22 -8.20 17.34
C GLY A 130 -28.96 -7.62 16.69
N SER A 131 -29.03 -6.57 15.87
CA SER A 131 -27.81 -5.98 15.30
C SER A 131 -27.88 -4.45 15.21
N ILE A 132 -27.17 -3.81 16.15
CA ILE A 132 -26.60 -2.46 16.14
C ILE A 132 -27.58 -1.31 15.80
N GLU A 133 -27.93 -0.54 16.83
CA GLU A 133 -29.04 0.43 16.95
C GLU A 133 -29.13 1.60 15.96
N ASN A 134 -28.22 1.80 15.00
CA ASN A 134 -28.24 2.98 14.11
C ASN A 134 -28.18 2.68 12.61
N THR A 135 -28.59 1.48 12.18
CA THR A 135 -28.54 1.13 10.75
C THR A 135 -29.71 1.72 9.97
N GLN A 136 -29.44 2.83 9.29
CA GLN A 136 -30.42 3.56 8.48
C GLN A 136 -30.91 2.71 7.30
N LYS A 137 -32.23 2.66 7.11
CA LYS A 137 -32.88 1.84 6.08
C LYS A 137 -33.21 2.69 4.86
N CYS A 138 -32.67 2.30 3.71
CA CYS A 138 -33.01 2.88 2.41
C CYS A 138 -33.80 1.88 1.55
N LYS A 139 -34.58 2.40 0.60
CA LYS A 139 -35.29 1.66 -0.43
C LYS A 139 -34.83 2.17 -1.79
N VAL A 140 -34.55 1.28 -2.73
CA VAL A 140 -34.20 1.67 -4.10
C VAL A 140 -35.44 2.17 -4.82
N LEU A 141 -35.33 3.33 -5.45
CA LEU A 141 -36.37 3.81 -6.35
C LEU A 141 -36.28 2.96 -7.63
N ASN A 142 -37.19 1.99 -7.77
CA ASN A 142 -37.32 1.25 -9.01
C ASN A 142 -37.82 2.21 -10.08
N SER A 143 -36.92 2.70 -10.94
CA SER A 143 -37.27 3.34 -12.21
C SER A 143 -37.84 2.26 -13.14
N GLN A 144 -38.99 1.70 -12.79
CA GLN A 144 -39.72 0.81 -13.69
C GLN A 144 -40.19 1.63 -14.89
N ASN A 145 -39.76 1.15 -16.06
CA ASN A 145 -40.31 1.41 -17.38
C ASN A 145 -39.78 2.67 -18.09
N GLY A 146 -38.72 2.46 -18.87
CA GLY A 146 -38.49 3.16 -20.14
C GLY A 146 -39.57 2.84 -21.20
N GLY A 147 -40.83 2.69 -20.79
CA GLY A 147 -41.99 2.66 -21.67
C GLY A 147 -42.34 4.09 -22.03
N ARG A 148 -42.34 4.41 -23.33
CA ARG A 148 -42.76 5.72 -23.84
C ARG A 148 -44.19 5.99 -23.35
N HIS A 149 -44.38 7.04 -22.56
CA HIS A 149 -45.64 7.67 -22.14
C HIS A 149 -46.25 7.34 -20.75
N ASP A 150 -45.55 6.66 -19.85
CA ASP A 150 -46.06 6.59 -18.47
C ASP A 150 -45.84 7.94 -17.77
N GLU A 151 -46.93 8.57 -17.33
CA GLU A 151 -46.89 9.78 -16.50
C GLU A 151 -45.97 9.53 -15.30
N ILE A 152 -45.00 10.42 -15.10
CA ILE A 152 -44.06 10.30 -13.98
C ILE A 152 -44.83 10.65 -12.71
N ILE A 153 -45.28 9.62 -12.01
CA ILE A 153 -45.96 9.77 -10.72
C ILE A 153 -44.91 10.19 -9.69
N GLU A 154 -45.08 11.38 -9.11
CA GLU A 154 -44.28 11.84 -7.98
C GLU A 154 -44.34 10.78 -6.85
N PRO A 155 -43.18 10.22 -6.44
CA PRO A 155 -43.18 9.21 -5.39
C PRO A 155 -43.67 9.84 -4.09
N LYS A 156 -44.70 9.25 -3.48
CA LYS A 156 -45.19 9.70 -2.18
C LYS A 156 -44.17 9.35 -1.11
N LEU A 157 -43.47 10.36 -0.60
CA LEU A 157 -42.60 10.24 0.58
C LEU A 157 -43.45 10.10 1.84
N GLU A 158 -43.10 9.15 2.70
CA GLU A 158 -43.65 9.08 4.05
C GLU A 158 -43.01 10.17 4.94
N LYS A 159 -43.61 10.40 6.12
CA LYS A 159 -43.02 11.32 7.10
C LYS A 159 -41.63 10.81 7.48
N ASN A 160 -40.64 11.70 7.44
CA ASN A 160 -39.22 11.39 7.70
C ASN A 160 -38.58 10.50 6.62
N GLU A 161 -39.02 10.60 5.36
CA GLU A 161 -38.27 10.05 4.23
C GLU A 161 -37.74 11.19 3.36
N ALA A 162 -36.55 11.01 2.78
CA ALA A 162 -35.97 11.94 1.80
C ALA A 162 -35.31 11.17 0.65
N PHE A 163 -35.22 11.83 -0.52
CA PHE A 163 -34.53 11.27 -1.67
C PHE A 163 -33.03 11.49 -1.57
N TYR A 164 -32.28 10.47 -1.96
CA TYR A 164 -30.83 10.53 -2.07
C TYR A 164 -30.38 9.88 -3.38
N ARG A 165 -29.37 10.45 -4.02
CA ARG A 165 -28.63 9.76 -5.07
C ARG A 165 -27.40 9.10 -4.48
N LEU A 166 -27.32 7.78 -4.61
CA LEU A 166 -26.16 6.99 -4.23
C LEU A 166 -25.36 6.66 -5.48
N CYS A 167 -24.14 7.17 -5.58
CA CYS A 167 -23.21 6.85 -6.64
C CYS A 167 -22.10 5.93 -6.12
N TYR A 168 -21.84 4.85 -6.85
CA TYR A 168 -20.81 3.88 -6.53
C TYR A 168 -19.67 3.93 -7.54
N SER A 169 -18.45 3.85 -7.03
CA SER A 169 -17.23 3.60 -7.79
C SER A 169 -16.37 2.63 -7.00
N SER A 170 -15.80 1.63 -7.64
CA SER A 170 -14.94 0.64 -6.97
C SER A 170 -13.55 1.19 -6.59
N SER A 171 -13.44 2.48 -6.28
CA SER A 171 -12.20 3.16 -5.93
C SER A 171 -11.76 2.88 -4.49
N LEU A 172 -10.45 2.81 -4.28
CA LEU A 172 -9.75 2.71 -3.00
C LEU A 172 -8.54 3.63 -3.06
N ARG A 173 -8.11 4.17 -1.92
CA ARG A 173 -6.90 4.97 -1.85
C ARG A 173 -5.68 4.11 -2.19
N GLU A 174 -4.69 4.71 -2.84
CA GLU A 174 -3.42 4.03 -3.09
C GLU A 174 -2.72 3.72 -1.77
N LEU A 175 -2.10 2.54 -1.68
CA LEU A 175 -1.24 2.18 -0.55
C LEU A 175 0.06 2.98 -0.62
N PRO A 176 0.66 3.33 0.54
CA PRO A 176 1.98 3.93 0.53
C PRO A 176 3.00 2.98 -0.09
N VAL A 177 4.02 3.58 -0.70
CA VAL A 177 5.14 2.85 -1.29
C VAL A 177 6.08 2.45 -0.14
N PRO A 178 6.60 1.20 -0.11
CA PRO A 178 7.66 0.82 0.83
C PRO A 178 8.81 1.83 0.78
N LYS A 179 9.49 2.06 1.91
CA LYS A 179 10.77 2.77 1.91
C LYS A 179 11.88 1.76 2.18
N VAL A 180 13.00 1.92 1.48
CA VAL A 180 14.09 0.95 1.54
C VAL A 180 15.42 1.68 1.67
N THR A 181 16.26 1.24 2.60
CA THR A 181 17.60 1.76 2.84
C THR A 181 18.63 0.63 2.91
N ASN A 182 19.89 0.96 2.63
CA ASN A 182 21.01 0.07 2.89
C ASN A 182 21.67 0.51 4.20
N GLU A 183 21.69 -0.34 5.21
CA GLU A 183 22.30 -0.02 6.49
C GLU A 183 23.25 -1.11 6.98
N VAL A 184 24.31 -0.68 7.66
CA VAL A 184 25.22 -1.58 8.35
C VAL A 184 24.75 -1.68 9.79
N VAL A 185 24.03 -2.75 10.10
CA VAL A 185 23.56 -3.01 11.47
C VAL A 185 24.76 -3.24 12.38
N GLU A 186 24.74 -2.63 13.56
CA GLU A 186 25.82 -2.72 14.53
C GLU A 186 26.14 -4.19 14.86
N GLY A 187 27.40 -4.58 14.69
CA GLY A 187 27.85 -5.98 14.85
C GLY A 187 27.80 -6.84 13.58
N SER A 188 27.19 -6.38 12.49
CA SER A 188 27.31 -7.02 11.17
C SER A 188 28.37 -6.32 10.32
N SER A 189 29.21 -7.13 9.65
CA SER A 189 30.15 -6.63 8.63
C SER A 189 29.53 -6.57 7.23
N ILE A 190 28.32 -7.12 7.07
CA ILE A 190 27.62 -7.19 5.80
C ILE A 190 26.43 -6.23 5.86
N PRO A 191 26.28 -5.33 4.88
CA PRO A 191 25.14 -4.42 4.84
C PRO A 191 23.85 -5.21 4.67
N SER A 192 22.82 -4.80 5.41
CA SER A 192 21.46 -5.30 5.30
C SER A 192 20.61 -4.31 4.50
N VAL A 193 19.52 -4.83 3.97
CA VAL A 193 18.48 -4.01 3.33
C VAL A 193 17.36 -3.88 4.34
N LEU A 194 17.08 -2.65 4.78
CA LEU A 194 15.98 -2.35 5.68
C LEU A 194 14.79 -1.88 4.85
N VAL A 195 13.61 -2.44 5.13
CA VAL A 195 12.36 -2.09 4.47
C VAL A 195 11.40 -1.56 5.53
N ASP A 196 11.12 -0.26 5.49
CA ASP A 196 10.15 0.38 6.37
C ASP A 196 8.75 0.21 5.80
N ILE A 197 7.89 -0.39 6.62
CA ILE A 197 6.46 -0.55 6.33
C ILE A 197 5.70 0.55 7.06
N GLU A 198 5.17 1.48 6.27
CA GLU A 198 4.27 2.51 6.79
C GLU A 198 2.98 1.86 7.30
N GLN A 199 2.63 2.13 8.56
CA GLN A 199 1.43 1.59 9.22
C GLN A 199 0.15 2.30 8.74
N PHE A 200 -0.12 2.25 7.42
CA PHE A 200 -1.25 2.96 6.80
C PHE A 200 -2.59 2.53 7.38
N TRP A 201 -2.71 1.32 7.91
CA TRP A 201 -3.91 0.82 8.56
C TRP A 201 -4.31 1.63 9.80
N ASN A 202 -3.41 2.47 10.33
CA ASN A 202 -3.70 3.39 11.43
C ASN A 202 -4.29 4.73 10.97
N ASP A 203 -4.30 5.03 9.67
CA ASP A 203 -4.96 6.21 9.12
C ASP A 203 -6.49 6.07 9.30
N LYS A 204 -7.16 7.16 9.68
CA LYS A 204 -8.63 7.26 9.80
C LYS A 204 -9.37 6.70 8.59
N TYR A 205 -8.81 6.89 7.38
CA TYR A 205 -9.39 6.34 6.16
C TYR A 205 -9.40 4.80 6.17
N TRP A 206 -8.27 4.17 6.51
CA TRP A 206 -8.11 2.72 6.45
C TRP A 206 -8.78 2.01 7.63
N GLN A 207 -8.89 2.65 8.79
CA GLN A 207 -9.59 2.12 9.97
C GLN A 207 -11.09 1.85 9.75
N LYS A 208 -11.71 2.53 8.78
CA LYS A 208 -13.13 2.30 8.41
C LYS A 208 -13.32 1.08 7.49
N LEU A 209 -12.23 0.46 7.07
CA LEU A 209 -12.21 -0.71 6.20
C LEU A 209 -11.76 -1.94 6.98
N LYS A 210 -12.23 -3.12 6.55
CA LYS A 210 -11.74 -4.39 7.11
C LYS A 210 -10.56 -4.88 6.26
N LEU A 211 -9.36 -4.79 6.80
CA LEU A 211 -8.11 -5.18 6.14
C LEU A 211 -7.69 -6.59 6.57
N TYR A 212 -7.20 -7.39 5.63
CA TYR A 212 -6.70 -8.73 5.88
C TYR A 212 -5.46 -9.03 5.06
N ASP A 213 -4.64 -9.94 5.59
CA ASP A 213 -3.62 -10.65 4.83
C ASP A 213 -2.57 -9.74 4.17
N LEU A 214 -2.10 -8.72 4.90
CA LEU A 214 -1.04 -7.84 4.44
C LEU A 214 0.25 -8.63 4.22
N HIS A 215 0.81 -8.52 3.02
CA HIS A 215 2.07 -9.15 2.65
C HIS A 215 3.01 -8.14 2.00
N LEU A 216 4.29 -8.19 2.40
CA LEU A 216 5.39 -7.57 1.68
C LEU A 216 5.93 -8.56 0.64
N PHE A 217 5.91 -8.19 -0.63
CA PHE A 217 6.50 -8.94 -1.72
C PHE A 217 7.86 -8.37 -2.09
N TYR A 218 8.76 -9.25 -2.50
CA TYR A 218 10.05 -8.88 -3.06
C TYR A 218 10.40 -9.78 -4.25
N GLU A 219 10.85 -9.13 -5.33
CA GLU A 219 11.13 -9.77 -6.61
C GLU A 219 12.56 -9.46 -7.08
N PHE A 220 13.32 -10.48 -7.46
CA PHE A 220 14.71 -10.34 -7.93
C PHE A 220 15.10 -11.45 -8.91
N LEU A 221 16.14 -11.19 -9.73
CA LEU A 221 16.63 -12.18 -10.70
C LEU A 221 17.58 -13.16 -10.05
N VAL A 222 17.41 -14.45 -10.39
CA VAL A 222 18.29 -15.54 -9.98
C VAL A 222 18.78 -16.34 -11.19
N THR A 223 19.97 -16.93 -11.06
CA THR A 223 20.56 -17.80 -12.10
C THR A 223 20.29 -19.29 -11.85
N GLN A 224 19.92 -19.66 -10.62
CA GLN A 224 19.63 -21.02 -10.22
C GLN A 224 18.32 -21.04 -9.41
N LYS A 225 17.57 -22.13 -9.54
CA LYS A 225 16.28 -22.30 -8.85
C LYS A 225 16.45 -22.34 -7.33
N ASP A 226 17.55 -22.93 -6.88
CA ASP A 226 17.85 -23.11 -5.45
C ASP A 226 18.13 -21.79 -4.72
N PHE A 227 18.33 -20.69 -5.45
CA PHE A 227 18.51 -19.35 -4.89
C PHE A 227 17.19 -18.61 -4.59
N CYS A 228 16.05 -19.21 -4.93
CA CYS A 228 14.75 -18.66 -4.60
C CYS A 228 14.14 -19.43 -3.43
N GLU A 229 14.63 -19.18 -2.22
CA GLU A 229 14.15 -19.86 -1.02
C GLU A 229 12.68 -19.48 -0.75
N HIS A 230 11.79 -20.47 -0.73
CA HIS A 230 10.35 -20.32 -0.45
C HIS A 230 9.57 -19.41 -1.42
N GLY A 231 10.17 -19.03 -2.55
CA GLY A 231 9.55 -18.18 -3.56
C GLY A 231 8.97 -18.94 -4.75
N GLU A 232 8.12 -18.25 -5.50
CA GLU A 232 7.65 -18.67 -6.81
C GLU A 232 8.67 -18.25 -7.88
N ILE A 233 9.01 -19.18 -8.77
CA ILE A 233 9.91 -18.93 -9.88
C ILE A 233 9.09 -18.77 -11.14
N SER A 234 9.26 -17.64 -11.82
CA SER A 234 8.60 -17.37 -13.09
C SER A 234 9.61 -16.92 -14.16
N VAL A 235 9.19 -17.00 -15.42
CA VAL A 235 9.95 -16.42 -16.53
C VAL A 235 9.76 -14.91 -16.47
N PRO A 236 10.84 -14.11 -16.34
CA PRO A 236 10.71 -12.67 -16.24
C PRO A 236 10.07 -12.10 -17.50
N ARG A 237 9.12 -11.18 -17.33
CA ARG A 237 8.54 -10.44 -18.47
C ARG A 237 9.61 -9.57 -19.12
N THR A 238 9.44 -9.27 -20.41
CA THR A 238 10.41 -8.47 -21.17
C THR A 238 10.63 -7.10 -20.52
N GLU A 239 9.57 -6.51 -19.98
CA GLU A 239 9.59 -5.21 -19.29
C GLU A 239 10.43 -5.28 -18.01
N ALA A 240 10.26 -6.35 -17.21
CA ALA A 240 11.03 -6.58 -16.00
C ALA A 240 12.53 -6.76 -16.33
N LEU A 241 12.85 -7.49 -17.40
CA LEU A 241 14.23 -7.63 -17.88
C LEU A 241 14.84 -6.29 -18.31
N ILE A 242 14.07 -5.42 -18.97
CA ILE A 242 14.55 -4.10 -19.41
C ILE A 242 14.88 -3.22 -18.20
N TRP A 243 14.05 -3.25 -17.17
CA TRP A 243 14.27 -2.47 -15.97
C TRP A 243 15.47 -3.00 -15.15
N LEU A 244 15.50 -4.30 -14.88
CA LEU A 244 16.55 -4.96 -14.08
C LEU A 244 17.93 -4.91 -14.76
N SER A 245 17.99 -4.74 -16.09
CA SER A 245 19.25 -4.63 -16.84
C SER A 245 19.77 -3.19 -17.00
N LYS A 246 19.14 -2.19 -16.35
CA LYS A 246 19.46 -0.75 -16.38
C LYS A 246 20.35 -0.32 -17.55
N LYS A 247 19.70 0.00 -18.68
CA LYS A 247 20.20 0.79 -19.83
C LYS A 247 21.35 0.23 -20.69
N LYS A 248 21.96 -0.93 -20.43
CA LYS A 248 22.93 -1.51 -21.38
C LYS A 248 22.31 -2.66 -22.18
N LYS A 249 22.03 -2.39 -23.46
CA LYS A 249 21.54 -3.38 -24.45
C LYS A 249 22.43 -4.64 -24.52
N ALA A 250 23.70 -4.52 -24.14
CA ALA A 250 24.65 -5.63 -24.06
C ALA A 250 24.35 -6.61 -22.89
N ASP A 251 23.92 -6.10 -21.73
CA ASP A 251 23.61 -6.93 -20.56
C ASP A 251 22.32 -7.74 -20.76
N PHE A 252 21.37 -7.17 -21.52
CA PHE A 252 20.13 -7.86 -21.92
C PHE A 252 20.38 -9.14 -22.74
N LEU A 253 21.39 -9.15 -23.62
CA LEU A 253 21.75 -10.33 -24.40
C LEU A 253 22.45 -11.40 -23.55
N ALA A 254 23.18 -11.00 -22.51
CA ALA A 254 23.83 -11.92 -21.57
C ALA A 254 22.83 -12.58 -20.60
N LEU A 255 21.73 -11.90 -20.25
CA LEU A 255 20.65 -12.45 -19.41
C LEU A 255 19.79 -13.49 -20.14
N LYS A 256 19.92 -13.62 -21.47
CA LYS A 256 19.05 -14.45 -22.30
C LYS A 256 19.25 -15.97 -22.11
N GLY A 257 20.21 -16.39 -21.29
CA GLY A 257 20.42 -17.79 -20.92
C GLY A 257 20.27 -18.00 -19.41
N ASN A 258 19.12 -18.51 -18.99
CA ASN A 258 18.85 -19.08 -17.65
C ASN A 258 18.51 -18.12 -16.50
N THR A 259 18.24 -16.83 -16.72
CA THR A 259 17.72 -16.01 -15.62
C THR A 259 16.25 -16.25 -15.36
N MET A 260 15.91 -16.43 -14.10
CA MET A 260 14.54 -16.61 -13.63
C MET A 260 14.18 -15.48 -12.67
N LEU A 261 12.90 -15.11 -12.60
CA LEU A 261 12.38 -14.17 -11.61
C LEU A 261 11.99 -14.94 -10.36
N CYS A 262 12.67 -14.67 -9.26
CA CYS A 262 12.25 -15.13 -7.95
C CYS A 262 11.27 -14.11 -7.37
N LYS A 263 10.09 -14.56 -6.98
CA LYS A 263 9.08 -13.78 -6.26
C LYS A 263 8.81 -14.43 -4.92
N SER A 264 9.07 -13.73 -3.84
CA SER A 264 8.78 -14.21 -2.50
C SER A 264 7.93 -13.20 -1.73
N ARG A 265 7.40 -13.63 -0.59
CA ARG A 265 6.51 -12.82 0.25
C ARG A 265 6.75 -13.05 1.73
N LEU A 266 6.56 -11.99 2.51
CA LEU A 266 6.58 -11.99 3.96
C LEU A 266 5.22 -11.51 4.45
N LYS A 267 4.59 -12.29 5.34
CA LYS A 267 3.33 -11.89 5.97
C LYS A 267 3.63 -10.85 7.05
N ILE A 268 2.89 -9.75 7.02
CA ILE A 268 2.99 -8.66 7.98
C ILE A 268 1.80 -8.74 8.92
N GLU A 269 2.08 -8.77 10.21
CA GLU A 269 1.04 -8.72 11.24
C GLU A 269 0.60 -7.27 11.38
N MET A 270 -0.65 -6.99 10.96
CA MET A 270 -1.30 -5.73 11.27
C MET A 270 -1.77 -5.85 12.71
N ASP A 271 -0.97 -5.33 13.64
CA ASP A 271 -1.41 -5.21 15.01
C ASP A 271 -2.64 -4.31 15.02
N ASP A 272 -3.78 -4.88 15.41
CA ASP A 272 -4.98 -4.11 15.69
C ASP A 272 -4.55 -3.09 16.74
N VAL A 273 -4.56 -1.81 16.37
CA VAL A 273 -4.21 -0.73 17.28
C VAL A 273 -5.05 -0.92 18.52
N TYR A 274 -4.34 -1.35 19.58
CA TYR A 274 -4.65 -1.24 20.99
C TYR A 274 -6.02 -0.62 21.23
N ASP A 275 -6.97 -1.45 21.68
CA ASP A 275 -8.25 -1.00 22.20
C ASP A 275 -8.03 0.31 22.98
N LYS A 276 -8.57 1.43 22.50
CA LYS A 276 -8.35 2.77 23.09
C LYS A 276 -8.63 2.81 24.60
N ALA A 277 -9.43 1.86 25.09
CA ALA A 277 -9.74 1.64 26.50
C ALA A 277 -8.50 1.28 27.35
N THR A 278 -7.50 0.59 26.80
CA THR A 278 -6.31 0.14 27.56
C THR A 278 -5.26 1.25 27.70
N MET A 279 -5.23 2.23 26.79
CA MET A 279 -4.24 3.31 26.78
C MET A 279 -4.55 4.43 27.78
N GLN A 280 -5.81 4.61 28.18
CA GLN A 280 -6.19 5.60 29.21
C GLN A 280 -5.71 5.20 30.62
N LEU A 281 -5.26 3.96 30.83
CA LEU A 281 -4.86 3.48 32.15
C LEU A 281 -3.37 3.73 32.47
N TYR A 282 -2.56 3.98 31.45
CA TYR A 282 -1.12 4.16 31.60
C TYR A 282 -0.72 5.55 31.13
N ASN A 283 -0.72 6.47 32.08
CA ASN A 283 -0.28 7.86 31.95
C ASN A 283 1.26 7.91 31.80
N TYR A 284 1.79 7.27 30.76
CA TYR A 284 3.19 7.39 30.36
C TYR A 284 3.28 8.51 29.33
N ASP A 285 3.60 9.70 29.82
CA ASP A 285 4.18 10.76 29.02
C ASP A 285 5.43 10.18 28.31
N GLU A 286 5.51 10.30 26.99
CA GLU A 286 6.63 9.87 26.09
C GLU A 286 6.68 8.41 25.59
N LEU A 287 5.55 7.75 25.32
CA LEU A 287 5.58 6.53 24.52
C LEU A 287 5.77 6.84 23.02
N ASP A 288 6.94 6.42 22.53
CA ASP A 288 7.41 6.38 21.14
C ASP A 288 6.26 6.10 20.16
N VAL A 289 5.85 7.15 19.45
CA VAL A 289 4.64 7.17 18.64
C VAL A 289 4.90 6.40 17.35
N GLY A 290 4.58 5.11 17.34
CA GLY A 290 4.30 4.34 16.13
C GLY A 290 5.43 4.36 15.10
N LEU A 291 6.65 4.01 15.51
CA LEU A 291 7.72 3.76 14.54
C LEU A 291 7.24 2.75 13.48
N PRO A 292 7.56 2.98 12.20
CA PRO A 292 7.19 2.04 11.14
C PRO A 292 7.74 0.65 11.47
N GLN A 293 7.01 -0.38 11.08
CA GLN A 293 7.52 -1.73 11.24
C GLN A 293 8.66 -1.92 10.23
N GLU A 294 9.86 -2.19 10.73
CA GLU A 294 11.04 -2.39 9.90
C GLU A 294 11.26 -3.88 9.67
N VAL A 295 11.54 -4.25 8.41
CA VAL A 295 11.94 -5.61 8.03
C VAL A 295 13.37 -5.58 7.54
N GLN A 296 14.26 -6.29 8.24
CA GLN A 296 15.65 -6.44 7.86
C GLN A 296 15.85 -7.68 6.98
N PHE A 297 16.43 -7.48 5.80
CA PHE A 297 16.89 -8.55 4.92
C PHE A 297 18.41 -8.62 4.94
N GLU A 298 18.95 -9.81 5.18
CA GLU A 298 20.35 -10.11 4.89
C GLU A 298 20.58 -10.09 3.38
N ARG A 299 21.74 -9.60 2.96
CA ARG A 299 22.05 -9.44 1.52
C ARG A 299 22.19 -10.76 0.76
N ASN A 300 22.51 -11.85 1.46
CA ASN A 300 22.57 -13.20 0.91
C ASN A 300 21.20 -13.72 0.42
N VAL A 301 20.08 -13.24 0.98
CA VAL A 301 18.71 -13.59 0.58
C VAL A 301 18.48 -13.31 -0.91
N PHE A 302 19.12 -12.26 -1.44
CA PHE A 302 18.97 -11.88 -2.85
C PHE A 302 19.96 -12.60 -3.79
N ALA A 303 20.71 -13.60 -3.30
CA ALA A 303 21.61 -14.45 -4.09
C ALA A 303 22.56 -13.69 -5.04
N GLY A 304 23.06 -12.53 -4.59
CA GLY A 304 23.95 -11.69 -5.38
C GLY A 304 23.26 -10.87 -6.49
N ALA A 305 21.93 -10.77 -6.47
CA ALA A 305 21.19 -9.87 -7.36
C ALA A 305 21.67 -8.42 -7.22
N LYS A 306 21.56 -7.67 -8.31
CA LYS A 306 21.96 -6.25 -8.36
C LYS A 306 20.85 -5.31 -7.90
N SER A 307 19.61 -5.76 -7.99
CA SER A 307 18.42 -4.98 -7.68
C SER A 307 17.30 -5.91 -7.24
N VAL A 308 16.37 -5.34 -6.47
CA VAL A 308 15.18 -5.99 -5.96
C VAL A 308 14.01 -5.02 -6.07
N THR A 309 12.83 -5.54 -6.37
CA THR A 309 11.58 -4.77 -6.42
C THR A 309 10.73 -5.14 -5.21
N PHE A 310 10.29 -4.16 -4.43
CA PHE A 310 9.43 -4.33 -3.26
C PHE A 310 8.04 -3.73 -3.48
N TYR A 311 7.00 -4.36 -2.94
CA TYR A 311 5.64 -3.80 -2.89
C TYR A 311 4.78 -4.55 -1.87
N TYR A 312 3.66 -3.98 -1.45
CA TYR A 312 2.70 -4.66 -0.57
C TYR A 312 1.44 -5.07 -1.32
N GLU A 313 0.80 -6.15 -0.86
CA GLU A 313 -0.60 -6.45 -1.19
C GLU A 313 -1.41 -6.64 0.09
N VAL A 314 -2.65 -6.16 0.08
CA VAL A 314 -3.61 -6.33 1.19
C VAL A 314 -5.00 -6.63 0.64
N ILE A 315 -5.75 -7.48 1.33
CA ILE A 315 -7.15 -7.75 1.01
C ILE A 315 -8.02 -6.74 1.76
N VAL A 316 -8.75 -5.93 1.01
CA VAL A 316 -9.72 -4.98 1.56
C VAL A 316 -11.12 -5.53 1.40
N ILE A 317 -11.82 -5.66 2.51
CA ILE A 317 -13.23 -6.02 2.54
C ILE A 317 -14.05 -4.75 2.69
N ARG A 318 -14.89 -4.49 1.69
CA ARG A 318 -15.89 -3.41 1.69
C ARG A 318 -17.27 -4.01 1.80
N GLU A 319 -18.08 -3.47 2.70
CA GLU A 319 -19.44 -3.96 2.97
C GLU A 319 -20.45 -3.10 2.21
N ASN A 320 -21.63 -3.67 1.93
CA ASN A 320 -22.73 -2.94 1.28
C ASN A 320 -22.28 -2.19 0.00
N GLN A 321 -21.51 -2.85 -0.86
CA GLN A 321 -21.12 -2.27 -2.15
C GLN A 321 -22.23 -2.52 -3.17
N LEU A 322 -22.57 -1.49 -3.94
CA LEU A 322 -23.61 -1.56 -4.95
C LEU A 322 -23.11 -2.36 -6.17
N GLU A 323 -23.80 -3.44 -6.50
CA GLU A 323 -23.62 -4.19 -7.74
C GLU A 323 -24.73 -3.82 -8.72
N THR A 324 -24.37 -3.10 -9.78
CA THR A 324 -25.28 -2.75 -10.88
C THR A 324 -25.07 -3.68 -12.07
N GLY A 325 -25.68 -4.87 -12.00
CA GLY A 325 -25.80 -5.79 -13.14
C GLY A 325 -27.07 -5.54 -13.96
N ALA A 326 -27.36 -6.39 -14.95
CA ALA A 326 -28.61 -6.39 -15.72
C ALA A 326 -29.88 -6.69 -14.89
N GLY A 327 -29.74 -6.83 -13.56
CA GLY A 327 -30.82 -7.12 -12.62
C GLY A 327 -31.13 -5.94 -11.69
N LYS A 328 -31.92 -6.23 -10.64
CA LYS A 328 -32.17 -5.27 -9.57
C LYS A 328 -30.85 -4.93 -8.85
N PRO A 329 -30.61 -3.67 -8.49
CA PRO A 329 -29.49 -3.28 -7.64
C PRO A 329 -29.37 -4.20 -6.42
N LYS A 330 -28.18 -4.75 -6.21
CA LYS A 330 -27.85 -5.56 -5.04
C LYS A 330 -26.72 -4.91 -4.25
N PHE A 331 -26.72 -5.15 -2.95
CA PHE A 331 -25.68 -4.68 -2.05
C PHE A 331 -24.99 -5.91 -1.49
N GLU A 332 -23.73 -6.07 -1.83
CA GLU A 332 -22.94 -7.25 -1.49
C GLU A 332 -21.63 -6.84 -0.85
N GLN A 333 -21.04 -7.77 -0.10
CA GLN A 333 -19.69 -7.61 0.40
C GLN A 333 -18.71 -7.83 -0.75
N HIS A 334 -17.83 -6.86 -0.98
CA HIS A 334 -16.83 -6.96 -2.04
C HIS A 334 -15.43 -7.09 -1.44
N ARG A 335 -14.67 -8.06 -1.95
CA ARG A 335 -13.26 -8.26 -1.59
C ARG A 335 -12.39 -7.75 -2.72
N SER A 336 -11.46 -6.87 -2.41
CA SER A 336 -10.54 -6.29 -3.38
C SER A 336 -9.10 -6.52 -2.92
N LEU A 337 -8.26 -7.05 -3.82
CA LEU A 337 -6.82 -7.08 -3.62
C LEU A 337 -6.26 -5.72 -4.01
N VAL A 338 -5.66 -5.01 -3.07
CA VAL A 338 -5.02 -3.71 -3.30
C VAL A 338 -3.52 -3.91 -3.26
N LYS A 339 -2.82 -3.38 -4.24
CA LYS A 339 -1.36 -3.46 -4.38
C LYS A 339 -0.76 -2.05 -4.31
N SER A 340 0.36 -1.89 -3.61
CA SER A 340 1.11 -0.62 -3.59
C SER A 340 1.82 -0.40 -4.93
N ALA A 341 2.30 0.82 -5.17
CA ALA A 341 3.27 1.00 -6.25
C ALA A 341 4.53 0.17 -5.97
N GLU A 342 5.17 -0.28 -7.05
CA GLU A 342 6.42 -1.04 -7.00
C GLU A 342 7.58 -0.08 -6.70
N LEU A 343 8.40 -0.44 -5.70
CA LEU A 343 9.65 0.24 -5.40
C LEU A 343 10.82 -0.59 -5.89
N ASP A 344 11.61 0.07 -6.70
CA ASP A 344 12.63 -0.50 -7.52
C ASP A 344 14.00 -0.11 -6.94
N PHE A 345 14.62 -1.02 -6.17
CA PHE A 345 15.77 -0.73 -5.33
C PHE A 345 17.07 -1.34 -5.87
N GLU A 346 18.15 -0.55 -5.91
CA GLU A 346 19.49 -1.06 -6.24
C GLU A 346 20.19 -1.57 -4.98
N LEU A 347 20.65 -2.82 -5.02
CA LEU A 347 21.39 -3.43 -3.91
C LEU A 347 22.85 -2.95 -3.86
N ASN A 348 23.32 -2.11 -4.78
CA ASN A 348 24.70 -1.65 -4.80
C ASN A 348 25.05 -0.95 -3.48
N PRO A 349 26.15 -1.34 -2.79
CA PRO A 349 26.57 -0.63 -1.60
C PRO A 349 26.92 0.80 -2.01
N ASP A 350 26.41 1.79 -1.29
CA ASP A 350 26.70 3.20 -1.56
C ASP A 350 28.21 3.42 -1.59
N ALA A 351 28.69 4.41 -2.34
CA ALA A 351 30.13 4.67 -2.47
C ALA A 351 30.84 4.82 -1.10
N GLY A 352 30.16 5.42 -0.12
CA GLY A 352 30.65 5.51 1.26
C GLY A 352 30.73 4.16 1.98
N MET A 353 29.85 3.22 1.63
CA MET A 353 29.83 1.86 2.17
C MET A 353 30.92 0.99 1.54
N ILE A 354 31.20 1.17 0.24
CA ILE A 354 32.37 0.56 -0.42
C ILE A 354 33.65 1.02 0.27
N GLU A 355 33.77 2.31 0.59
CA GLU A 355 34.92 2.86 1.31
C GLU A 355 35.04 2.28 2.73
N PHE A 356 33.93 2.15 3.45
CA PHE A 356 33.88 1.53 4.77
C PHE A 356 34.30 0.05 4.74
N LEU A 357 33.76 -0.74 3.80
CA LEU A 357 34.15 -2.14 3.62
C LEU A 357 35.63 -2.28 3.23
N ALA A 358 36.14 -1.39 2.39
CA ALA A 358 37.56 -1.34 2.05
C ALA A 358 38.43 -1.01 3.28
N LYS A 359 37.93 -0.17 4.19
CA LYS A 359 38.62 0.14 5.46
C LYS A 359 38.64 -1.08 6.40
N ILE A 360 37.51 -1.76 6.60
CA ILE A 360 37.43 -2.99 7.40
C ILE A 360 38.39 -4.05 6.84
N LYS A 361 38.37 -4.26 5.52
CA LYS A 361 39.26 -5.25 4.88
C LYS A 361 40.74 -4.93 5.14
N LYS A 362 41.14 -3.66 5.03
CA LYS A 362 42.52 -3.23 5.33
C LYS A 362 42.88 -3.39 6.81
N GLU A 363 41.95 -3.21 7.74
CA GLU A 363 42.19 -3.42 9.17
C GLU A 363 42.35 -4.90 9.51
N ASN A 364 41.51 -5.77 8.96
CA ASN A 364 41.62 -7.21 9.14
C ASN A 364 42.93 -7.77 8.55
N GLU A 365 43.33 -7.33 7.36
CA GLU A 365 44.63 -7.70 6.77
C GLU A 365 45.83 -7.26 7.64
N LYS A 366 45.71 -6.16 8.41
CA LYS A 366 46.74 -5.74 9.36
C LYS A 366 46.75 -6.61 10.62
N ILE A 367 45.59 -7.06 11.11
CA ILE A 367 45.49 -7.94 12.28
C ILE A 367 46.08 -9.32 11.96
N GLU A 368 45.74 -9.90 10.80
CA GLU A 368 46.30 -11.19 10.36
C GLU A 368 47.83 -11.14 10.18
N LYS A 369 48.36 -10.02 9.67
CA LYS A 369 49.82 -9.80 9.58
C LYS A 369 50.50 -9.70 10.94
N LYS A 370 49.85 -9.08 11.94
CA LYS A 370 50.40 -9.02 13.30
C LYS A 370 50.39 -10.39 13.99
N GLN A 371 49.31 -11.15 13.85
CA GLN A 371 49.21 -12.49 14.43
C GLN A 371 50.20 -13.48 13.80
N SER A 372 50.49 -13.37 12.50
CA SER A 372 51.53 -14.19 11.84
C SER A 372 52.97 -13.79 12.22
N LEU A 373 53.21 -12.55 12.64
CA LEU A 373 54.50 -12.10 13.17
C LEU A 373 54.74 -12.54 14.63
N GLU A 374 53.69 -12.63 15.45
CA GLU A 374 53.78 -13.11 16.84
C GLU A 374 53.72 -14.64 16.96
N GLY A 375 53.07 -15.33 16.01
CA GLY A 375 52.97 -16.81 15.97
C GLY A 375 54.27 -17.54 15.64
N ASN A 376 55.30 -16.86 15.11
CA ASN A 376 56.59 -17.46 14.81
C ASN A 376 57.53 -17.61 16.01
N GLN A 377 57.09 -17.28 17.24
CA GLN A 377 57.91 -17.47 18.45
C GLN A 377 57.50 -18.62 19.37
N LYS A 378 56.41 -19.34 19.12
CA LYS A 378 56.05 -20.52 19.94
C LYS A 378 55.20 -21.48 19.12
N ILE A 379 55.78 -22.65 18.82
CA ILE A 379 55.19 -24.01 18.93
C ILE A 379 55.77 -24.94 17.83
N GLN A 380 56.79 -25.71 18.23
CA GLN A 380 56.92 -27.12 17.85
C GLN A 380 55.91 -27.95 18.69
N SER A 381 55.32 -28.98 18.08
CA SER A 381 54.33 -29.95 18.62
C SER A 381 52.90 -29.37 18.75
N ASN A 382 51.84 -29.88 18.14
CA ASN A 382 51.45 -31.27 17.94
C ASN A 382 50.50 -31.40 16.74
N LYS A 383 50.41 -32.64 16.25
CA LYS A 383 49.73 -33.12 15.05
C LYS A 383 48.32 -33.65 15.40
N SER A 384 47.43 -33.71 14.40
CA SER A 384 46.11 -34.38 14.39
C SER A 384 44.97 -33.52 14.98
N GLU A 385 43.79 -33.34 14.39
CA GLU A 385 42.86 -34.29 13.75
C GLU A 385 41.95 -33.61 12.69
N ARG A 386 41.03 -34.42 12.14
CA ARG A 386 40.29 -34.33 10.86
C ARG A 386 39.26 -33.21 10.71
N ASN A 387 39.06 -32.83 9.44
CA ASN A 387 38.04 -31.93 8.94
C ASN A 387 36.63 -32.55 9.00
N GLU A 388 35.71 -31.91 9.71
CA GLU A 388 34.27 -32.03 9.50
C GLU A 388 33.70 -30.67 9.07
N CYS A 389 32.83 -30.71 8.06
CA CYS A 389 32.20 -29.56 7.42
C CYS A 389 31.03 -29.05 8.30
N PRO A 390 30.93 -27.74 8.63
CA PRO A 390 29.86 -27.27 9.49
C PRO A 390 28.53 -27.18 8.72
N LYS A 391 27.50 -27.80 9.28
CA LYS A 391 26.09 -27.61 8.89
C LYS A 391 25.63 -26.23 9.35
N ILE A 392 25.05 -25.46 8.43
CA ILE A 392 24.45 -24.15 8.69
C ILE A 392 23.11 -24.38 9.43
N TYR A 393 23.01 -23.84 10.64
CA TYR A 393 21.75 -23.73 11.39
C TYR A 393 21.17 -22.34 11.18
N PHE A 394 19.92 -22.26 10.71
CA PHE A 394 19.12 -21.04 10.75
C PHE A 394 18.83 -20.68 12.21
N SER A 395 19.31 -19.53 12.67
CA SER A 395 18.89 -18.92 13.93
C SER A 395 18.01 -17.73 13.60
N ILE A 396 16.70 -17.90 13.77
CA ILE A 396 15.77 -16.78 13.87
C ILE A 396 16.01 -16.19 15.27
N VAL A 397 16.76 -15.09 15.34
CA VAL A 397 16.99 -14.37 16.59
C VAL A 397 15.73 -13.56 16.88
N LEU A 398 14.86 -14.09 17.74
CA LEU A 398 13.86 -13.29 18.45
C LEU A 398 14.59 -12.34 19.43
N MET A 399 14.94 -11.14 18.97
CA MET A 399 15.44 -10.03 19.78
C MET A 399 14.30 -9.38 20.61
N THR A 400 13.57 -10.15 21.41
CA THR A 400 12.54 -9.57 22.30
C THR A 400 12.65 -10.01 23.77
N THR A 401 13.54 -10.95 24.11
CA THR A 401 13.65 -11.44 25.50
C THR A 401 14.91 -11.02 26.26
N LEU A 402 15.95 -10.48 25.61
CA LEU A 402 17.19 -10.10 26.31
C LEU A 402 17.21 -8.69 26.90
N GLN A 403 16.32 -7.78 26.49
CA GLN A 403 16.30 -6.41 27.02
C GLN A 403 15.60 -6.32 28.39
N TYR A 404 14.70 -7.26 28.70
CA TYR A 404 14.03 -7.32 30.01
C TYR A 404 14.90 -7.87 31.15
N LEU A 405 15.97 -8.62 30.84
CA LEU A 405 16.84 -9.22 31.85
C LEU A 405 17.98 -8.30 32.33
N LEU A 406 18.25 -7.20 31.63
CA LEU A 406 19.26 -6.22 32.04
C LEU A 406 18.70 -5.06 32.88
N ILE A 407 17.38 -4.85 32.87
CA ILE A 407 16.74 -3.82 33.71
C ILE A 407 16.41 -4.36 35.12
N SER A 408 16.19 -5.66 35.28
CA SER A 408 15.86 -6.29 36.57
C SER A 408 17.04 -6.47 37.54
N ASN A 409 18.30 -6.41 37.05
CA ASN A 409 19.50 -6.57 37.89
C ASN A 409 20.10 -5.25 38.42
N LYS A 410 19.46 -4.10 38.17
CA LYS A 410 19.90 -2.79 38.72
C LYS A 410 19.06 -2.28 39.89
N LEU A 411 18.11 -3.08 40.40
CA LEU A 411 17.23 -2.73 41.52
C LEU A 411 17.48 -3.54 42.81
N PHE A 412 18.53 -4.36 42.84
CA PHE A 412 19.04 -4.95 44.07
C PHE A 412 20.57 -4.86 44.08
N TYR A 413 21.11 -3.69 44.44
CA TYR A 413 22.30 -3.50 45.29
C TYR A 413 22.48 -2.02 45.62
#